data_AF-A0A6V7KNA7-F1
#
_entry.id   AF-A0A6V7KNA7-F1
#
_cell.length_a   1.000
_cell.length_b   1.000
_cell.length_c   1.000
_cell.angle_alpha   90.00
_cell.angle_beta   90.00
_cell.angle_gamma   90.00
#
_symmetry.space_group_name_H-M   'P 1'
#
loop_
_entity.id
_entity.type
_entity.pdbx_description
1 polymer ?
#
loop_
_entity_poly.entity_id
_entity_poly.type
_entity_poly.pdbx_seq_one_letter_code
_entity_poly.pdbx_strand_id
1 'polypeptide(L)' 'NTNPTTYLLEDGNKERVEGAFYQEELAKVKYPDVFLVEKVLKRKGNKEFVKWLGFNSSYNSWIDADKS' A
#
# COMPACT_ATOMS: atom_id res chain seq x y z
N ASN A 1 -20.03 -28.50 12.52
CA ASN A 1 -19.74 -27.76 11.29
C ASN A 1 -19.57 -26.30 11.68
N THR A 2 -18.34 -25.80 11.76
CA THR A 2 -18.07 -24.39 12.13
C THR A 2 -17.73 -23.65 10.85
N ASN A 3 -18.58 -22.69 10.44
CA ASN A 3 -18.27 -21.75 9.38
C ASN A 3 -17.55 -20.56 10.03
N PRO A 4 -16.23 -20.42 9.84
CA PRO A 4 -15.49 -19.33 10.43
C PRO A 4 -15.88 -17.99 9.80
N THR A 5 -15.92 -16.93 10.60
CA THR A 5 -16.13 -15.56 10.10
C THR A 5 -14.91 -15.13 9.30
N THR A 6 -15.13 -14.67 8.07
CA THR A 6 -14.10 -14.09 7.21
C THR A 6 -14.44 -12.64 6.90
N TYR A 7 -13.40 -11.86 6.60
CA TYR A 7 -13.48 -10.43 6.33
C TYR A 7 -13.08 -10.13 4.90
N LEU A 8 -13.80 -9.20 4.30
CA LEU A 8 -13.50 -8.65 2.99
C LEU A 8 -12.83 -7.29 3.21
N LEU A 9 -11.71 -7.07 2.56
CA LEU A 9 -10.94 -5.84 2.71
C LEU A 9 -11.16 -4.92 1.51
N GLU A 10 -11.21 -3.63 1.79
CA GLU A 10 -11.13 -2.56 0.79
C GLU A 10 -9.82 -1.81 1.02
N ASP A 11 -9.16 -1.43 -0.06
CA ASP A 11 -7.99 -0.57 0.01
C ASP A 11 -8.38 0.91 0.19
N GLY A 12 -7.37 1.79 0.28
CA GLY A 12 -7.59 3.23 0.43
C GLY A 12 -8.34 3.89 -0.75
N ASN A 13 -8.37 3.23 -1.91
CA ASN A 13 -9.10 3.67 -3.10
C ASN A 13 -10.52 3.08 -3.19
N LYS A 14 -10.96 2.37 -2.14
CA LYS A 14 -12.23 1.62 -2.10
C LYS A 14 -12.28 0.49 -3.12
N GLU A 15 -11.12 0.02 -3.59
CA GLU A 15 -11.04 -1.17 -4.42
C GLU A 15 -11.03 -2.39 -3.50
N ARG A 16 -11.86 -3.39 -3.84
CA ARG A 16 -11.96 -4.61 -3.04
C ARG A 16 -10.72 -5.47 -3.27
N VAL A 17 -10.07 -5.86 -2.19
CA VAL A 17 -8.98 -6.84 -2.22
C VAL A 17 -9.57 -8.22 -2.47
N GLU A 18 -9.05 -8.93 -3.47
CA GLU A 18 -9.49 -10.29 -3.77
C GLU A 18 -9.13 -11.24 -2.63
N GLY A 19 -10.12 -12.01 -2.18
CA GLY A 19 -9.99 -12.97 -1.08
C GLY A 19 -10.93 -12.69 0.08
N ALA A 20 -10.86 -13.57 1.07
CA ALA A 20 -11.55 -13.43 2.34
C ALA A 20 -10.58 -13.87 3.43
N PHE A 21 -10.31 -12.99 4.39
CA PHE A 21 -9.24 -13.15 5.36
C PHE A 21 -9.80 -13.47 6.74
N TYR A 22 -9.08 -14.27 7.51
CA TYR A 22 -9.41 -14.50 8.91
C TYR A 22 -8.91 -13.35 9.78
N GLN A 23 -9.50 -13.19 10.97
CA GLN A 23 -9.09 -12.13 11.90
C GLN A 23 -7.62 -12.27 12.31
N GLU A 24 -7.14 -13.50 12.43
CA GLU A 24 -5.79 -13.86 12.82
C GLU A 24 -4.74 -13.50 11.75
N GLU A 25 -5.16 -13.38 10.48
CA GLU A 25 -4.30 -12.95 9.37
C GLU A 25 -4.18 -11.42 9.28
N LEU A 26 -5.08 -10.68 9.93
CA LEU A 26 -5.10 -9.23 9.89
C LEU A 26 -4.16 -8.63 10.94
N ALA A 27 -3.09 -7.97 10.47
CA ALA A 27 -2.17 -7.22 11.32
C ALA A 27 -2.44 -5.72 11.23
N LYS A 28 -2.54 -5.04 12.39
CA LYS A 28 -2.61 -3.57 12.44
C LYS A 28 -1.23 -2.98 12.15
N VAL A 29 -1.15 -2.09 11.18
CA VAL A 29 0.05 -1.29 10.92
C VAL A 29 0.20 -0.19 11.96
N LYS A 30 1.42 0.00 12.46
CA LYS A 30 1.76 1.05 13.44
C LYS A 30 1.75 2.46 12.82
N TYR A 31 2.07 2.55 11.53
CA TYR A 31 2.15 3.81 10.79
C TYR A 31 1.31 3.69 9.52
N PRO A 32 0.05 4.16 9.54
CA PRO A 32 -0.86 4.01 8.38
C PRO A 32 -0.46 4.89 7.19
N ASP A 33 0.27 5.98 7.44
CA ASP A 33 0.63 6.98 6.42
C ASP A 33 2.05 6.81 5.87
N VAL A 34 2.74 5.73 6.23
CA VAL A 34 4.12 5.47 5.80
C VAL A 34 4.14 4.33 4.79
N PHE A 35 4.67 4.62 3.61
CA PHE A 35 4.81 3.67 2.51
C PHE A 35 6.29 3.47 2.17
N LEU A 36 6.69 2.23 1.86
CA LEU A 36 8.07 1.91 1.54
C LEU A 36 8.32 2.13 0.05
N VAL A 37 9.43 2.80 -0.29
CA VAL A 37 9.88 2.95 -1.67
C VAL A 37 10.58 1.66 -2.12
N GLU A 38 10.10 1.05 -3.21
CA GLU A 38 10.81 -0.04 -3.88
C GLU A 38 11.97 0.50 -4.70
N LYS A 39 11.70 1.53 -5.51
CA LYS A 39 12.68 2.11 -6.42
C LYS A 39 12.36 3.55 -6.80
N VAL A 40 13.38 4.40 -6.83
CA VAL A 40 13.31 5.72 -7.48
C VAL A 40 13.45 5.54 -8.99
N LEU A 41 12.41 5.88 -9.74
CA LEU A 41 12.33 5.73 -11.19
C LEU A 41 12.92 6.94 -11.94
N LYS A 42 12.64 8.15 -11.45
CA LYS A 42 13.12 9.41 -12.06
C LYS A 42 13.37 10.47 -10.98
N ARG A 43 14.23 11.44 -11.28
CA ARG A 43 14.46 12.64 -10.47
C ARG A 43 14.30 13.87 -11.34
N LYS A 44 13.60 14.89 -10.84
CA LYS A 44 13.42 16.17 -11.53
C LYS A 44 13.38 17.31 -10.51
N GLY A 45 14.47 18.08 -10.44
CA GLY A 45 14.63 19.13 -9.42
C GLY A 45 14.54 18.52 -8.03
N ASN A 46 13.67 19.08 -7.19
CA ASN A 46 13.43 18.60 -5.82
C ASN A 46 12.34 17.52 -5.72
N LYS A 47 12.05 16.80 -6.82
CA LYS A 47 11.03 15.75 -6.85
C LYS A 47 11.61 14.44 -7.34
N GLU A 48 11.16 13.35 -6.72
CA GLU A 48 11.47 11.98 -7.08
C GLU A 48 10.20 11.25 -7.52
N PHE A 49 10.25 10.58 -8.66
CA PHE A 49 9.18 9.69 -9.11
C PHE A 49 9.49 8.29 -8.58
N VAL A 50 8.69 7.80 -7.66
CA VAL A 50 8.96 6.55 -6.94
C VAL A 50 7.96 5.46 -7.30
N LYS A 51 8.45 4.21 -7.27
CA LYS A 51 7.63 3.00 -7.23
C LYS A 51 7.54 2.55 -5.78
N TRP A 52 6.32 2.39 -5.28
CA TRP A 52 6.07 1.90 -3.92
C TRP A 52 6.16 0.37 -3.86
N LEU A 53 6.76 -0.14 -2.79
CA LEU A 53 6.95 -1.56 -2.54
C LEU A 53 5.61 -2.24 -2.28
N GLY A 54 5.37 -3.34 -2.98
CA GLY A 54 4.11 -4.10 -2.86
C GLY A 54 2.93 -3.49 -3.63
N PHE A 55 3.13 -2.36 -4.32
CA PHE A 55 2.10 -1.74 -5.17
C PHE A 55 2.44 -1.88 -6.65
N ASN A 56 1.39 -1.95 -7.46
CA ASN A 56 1.53 -1.95 -8.91
C ASN A 56 1.93 -0.53 -9.40
N SER A 57 2.30 -0.40 -10.68
CA SER A 57 2.80 0.86 -11.23
C SER A 57 1.78 2.01 -11.29
N SER A 58 0.48 1.77 -11.11
CA SER A 58 -0.54 2.83 -11.05
C SER A 58 -0.34 3.73 -9.83
N TYR A 59 0.25 3.20 -8.76
CA TYR A 59 0.53 3.91 -7.53
C TYR A 59 1.81 4.76 -7.60
N ASN A 60 2.58 4.67 -8.70
CA ASN A 60 3.81 5.45 -8.83
C ASN A 60 3.50 6.94 -8.76
N SER A 61 4.20 7.67 -7.89
CA SER A 61 3.91 9.07 -7.61
C SER A 61 5.17 9.92 -7.56
N TRP A 62 5.02 11.22 -7.84
CA TRP A 62 6.05 12.20 -7.57
C TRP A 62 5.97 12.63 -6.10
N ILE A 63 7.06 12.42 -5.37
CA ILE A 63 7.24 12.90 -4.00
C ILE A 63 8.29 14.01 -3.97
N ASP A 64 8.21 14.89 -2.98
CA ASP A 64 9.25 15.90 -2.75
C ASP A 64 10.45 15.23 -2.07
N ALA A 65 11.66 15.47 -2.58
CA ALA A 65 12.90 14.86 -2.08
C ALA A 65 13.24 15.33 -0.64
N ASP A 66 12.72 16.48 -0.22
CA ASP A 66 12.86 16.96 1.17
C ASP A 66 11.98 16.18 2.16
N LYS A 67 11.04 15.37 1.66
CA LYS A 67 10.11 14.56 2.46
C LYS A 67 10.33 13.05 2.30
N SER A 68 11.34 12.64 1.53
CA SER A 68 11.70 11.24 1.31
C SER A 68 12.72 10.75 2.34
#